data_AF-A0A0S8A324-F1
#
_entry.id   AF-A0A0S8A324-F1
#
_cell.length_a   1.000
_cell.length_b   1.000
_cell.length_c   1.000
_cell.angle_alpha   90.00
_cell.angle_beta   90.00
_cell.angle_gamma   90.00
#
_symmetry.space_group_name_H-M   'P 1'
#
loop_
_entity.id
_entity.type
_entity.pdbx_description
1 polymer ?
#
loop_
_entity_poly.entity_id
_entity_poly.type
_entity_poly.pdbx_seq_one_letter_code
_entity_poly.pdbx_strand_id
1 'polypeptide(L)'
;MTERTKLILAGGLVSGLIGYATVVVLVGALNLVMGRSLFHTAALFGSAMFYGLEDPAALRIEAGPVLAYNMVHVLTFLAVGMFASWLVSLAERFPAAQYFILVVLVFVAFHVFAGLLLFAAPLLGGGAWLVVGVSGVVAAALMGWYLLTTHPLLRQELREIPMGEVPAE
;
A
#
# COMPACT_ATOMS: atom_id res chain seq x y z
N MET A 1 -25.24 -5.00 12.96
CA MET A 1 -23.90 -4.43 12.74
C MET A 1 -24.01 -2.91 12.81
N THR A 2 -23.26 -2.25 13.69
CA THR A 2 -23.33 -0.80 13.92
C THR A 2 -22.84 -0.02 12.70
N GLU A 3 -23.36 1.20 12.45
CA GLU A 3 -22.95 2.05 11.31
C GLU A 3 -21.44 2.32 11.29
N ARG A 4 -20.81 2.50 12.46
CA ARG A 4 -19.34 2.59 12.59
C ARG A 4 -18.61 1.36 12.05
N THR A 5 -19.10 0.16 12.38
CA THR A 5 -18.49 -1.10 11.90
C THR A 5 -18.61 -1.20 10.39
N LYS A 6 -19.74 -0.80 9.80
CA LYS A 6 -19.90 -0.76 8.33
C LYS A 6 -18.89 0.17 7.69
N LEU A 7 -18.72 1.38 8.24
CA LEU A 7 -17.75 2.36 7.73
C LEU A 7 -16.32 1.84 7.77
N ILE A 8 -15.91 1.23 8.90
CA ILE A 8 -14.55 0.66 9.02
C ILE A 8 -14.33 -0.46 8.00
N LEU A 9 -15.28 -1.41 7.90
CA LEU A 9 -15.17 -2.54 6.98
C LEU A 9 -15.16 -2.09 5.51
N ALA A 10 -16.10 -1.22 5.11
CA ALA A 10 -16.20 -0.73 3.74
C ALA A 10 -15.02 0.18 3.38
N GLY A 11 -14.65 1.10 4.28
CA GLY A 11 -13.49 1.98 4.12
C GLY A 11 -12.20 1.18 3.96
N GLY A 12 -12.01 0.14 4.77
CA GLY A 12 -10.83 -0.71 4.69
C GLY A 12 -10.79 -1.57 3.42
N LEU A 13 -11.93 -2.15 3.02
CA LEU A 13 -12.03 -2.96 1.80
C LEU A 13 -11.75 -2.11 0.55
N VAL A 14 -12.39 -0.95 0.43
CA VAL A 14 -12.20 -0.06 -0.72
C VAL A 14 -10.79 0.52 -0.75
N SER A 15 -10.26 0.94 0.40
CA SER A 15 -8.87 1.40 0.51
C SER A 15 -7.90 0.31 0.04
N GLY A 16 -8.06 -0.92 0.54
CA GLY A 16 -7.23 -2.05 0.11
C GLY A 16 -7.30 -2.32 -1.40
N LEU A 17 -8.50 -2.29 -1.98
CA LEU A 17 -8.69 -2.47 -3.43
C LEU A 17 -8.04 -1.34 -4.25
N ILE A 18 -8.13 -0.09 -3.79
CA ILE A 18 -7.45 1.05 -4.42
C ILE A 18 -5.93 0.82 -4.42
N GLY A 19 -5.36 0.40 -3.28
CA GLY A 19 -3.95 0.09 -3.18
C GLY A 19 -3.51 -1.01 -4.14
N TYR A 20 -4.21 -2.14 -4.13
CA TYR A 20 -3.94 -3.27 -5.02
C TYR A 20 -4.00 -2.86 -6.50
N ALA A 21 -5.10 -2.21 -6.91
CA ALA A 21 -5.29 -1.79 -8.29
C ALA A 21 -4.19 -0.81 -8.74
N THR A 22 -3.83 0.14 -7.87
CA THR A 22 -2.76 1.12 -8.14
C THR A 22 -1.43 0.42 -8.40
N VAL A 23 -1.02 -0.50 -7.52
CA VAL A 23 0.26 -1.21 -7.68
C VAL A 23 0.24 -2.07 -8.94
N VAL A 24 -0.83 -2.84 -9.19
CA VAL A 24 -0.93 -3.70 -10.38
C VAL A 24 -0.82 -2.89 -11.66
N VAL A 25 -1.53 -1.77 -11.76
CA VAL A 25 -1.50 -0.89 -12.95
C VAL A 25 -0.13 -0.27 -13.14
N LEU A 26 0.46 0.33 -12.10
CA LEU A 26 1.76 0.99 -12.20
C LEU A 26 2.90 0.02 -12.48
N VAL A 27 2.95 -1.11 -11.77
CA VAL A 27 3.97 -2.14 -11.98
C VAL A 27 3.84 -2.74 -13.39
N GLY A 28 2.61 -3.01 -13.84
CA GLY A 28 2.35 -3.49 -15.19
C GLY A 28 2.82 -2.49 -16.25
N ALA A 29 2.51 -1.20 -16.08
CA ALA A 29 2.96 -0.14 -16.97
C ALA A 29 4.49 0.01 -16.98
N LEU A 30 5.13 0.01 -15.80
CA LEU A 30 6.59 0.08 -15.68
C LEU A 30 7.27 -1.13 -16.35
N ASN A 31 6.70 -2.32 -16.22
CA ASN A 31 7.20 -3.51 -16.92
C ASN A 31 7.18 -3.31 -18.44
N LEU A 32 6.08 -2.81 -19.00
CA LEU A 32 5.97 -2.53 -20.43
C LEU A 32 6.98 -1.47 -20.89
N VAL A 33 7.14 -0.39 -20.13
CA VAL A 33 8.15 0.66 -20.40
C VAL A 33 9.58 0.10 -20.39
N MET A 34 9.85 -0.89 -19.53
CA MET A 34 11.14 -1.58 -19.45
C MET A 34 11.31 -2.69 -20.51
N GLY A 35 10.39 -2.81 -21.48
CA GLY A 35 10.44 -3.84 -22.53
C GLY A 35 10.13 -5.26 -22.03
N ARG A 36 9.49 -5.39 -20.87
CA ARG A 36 9.12 -6.67 -20.25
C ARG A 36 7.63 -6.92 -20.43
N SER A 37 7.21 -8.18 -20.27
CA SER A 37 5.78 -8.51 -20.19
C SER A 37 5.13 -7.83 -18.98
N LEU A 38 3.85 -7.44 -19.10
CA LEU A 38 3.10 -6.83 -18.00
C LEU A 38 3.11 -7.67 -16.72
N PHE A 39 3.18 -9.00 -16.86
CA PHE A 39 3.15 -9.96 -15.75
C PHE A 39 4.54 -10.30 -15.20
N HIS A 40 5.61 -9.70 -15.73
CA HIS A 40 6.99 -10.06 -15.38
C HIS A 40 7.23 -10.02 -13.85
N THR A 41 6.91 -8.91 -13.20
CA THR A 41 7.12 -8.76 -11.73
C THR A 41 6.25 -9.73 -10.93
N ALA A 42 5.01 -9.95 -11.36
CA ALA A 42 4.11 -10.89 -10.69
C ALA A 42 4.60 -12.34 -10.82
N ALA A 43 5.07 -12.73 -12.01
CA ALA A 43 5.69 -14.04 -12.24
C ALA A 43 6.97 -14.19 -11.43
N LEU A 44 7.83 -13.17 -11.41
CA LEU A 44 9.11 -13.19 -10.70
C LEU A 44 8.91 -13.40 -9.19
N PHE A 45 8.06 -12.59 -8.56
CA PHE A 45 7.78 -12.73 -7.13
C PHE A 45 7.02 -14.01 -6.80
N GLY A 46 6.04 -14.41 -7.63
CA GLY A 46 5.34 -15.68 -7.45
C GLY A 46 6.29 -16.87 -7.51
N SER A 47 7.20 -16.88 -8.49
CA SER A 47 8.16 -17.96 -8.67
C SER A 47 9.20 -17.99 -7.55
N ALA A 48 9.68 -16.83 -7.10
CA ALA A 48 10.61 -16.72 -5.98
C ALA A 48 9.98 -17.18 -4.65
N MET A 49 8.71 -16.84 -4.40
CA MET A 49 8.02 -17.18 -3.14
C MET A 49 7.52 -18.62 -3.09
N PHE A 50 7.04 -19.18 -4.20
CA PHE A 50 6.27 -20.44 -4.19
C PHE A 50 6.84 -21.55 -5.08
N TYR A 51 7.77 -21.24 -5.99
CA TYR A 51 8.28 -22.20 -6.97
C TYR A 51 9.82 -22.33 -6.95
N GLY A 52 10.49 -21.76 -5.97
CA GLY A 52 11.93 -21.94 -5.74
C GLY A 52 12.83 -21.27 -6.77
N LEU A 53 12.39 -20.17 -7.38
CA LEU A 53 13.24 -19.40 -8.30
C LEU A 53 14.33 -18.65 -7.52
N GLU A 54 15.59 -19.06 -7.72
CA GLU A 54 16.75 -18.40 -7.12
C GLU A 54 17.46 -17.44 -8.10
N ASP A 55 17.48 -17.77 -9.39
CA ASP A 55 18.08 -16.95 -10.44
C ASP A 55 16.99 -16.26 -11.30
N PRO A 56 16.89 -14.91 -11.28
CA PRO A 56 15.97 -14.16 -12.13
C PRO A 56 16.13 -14.43 -13.63
N ALA A 57 17.32 -14.82 -14.09
CA ALA A 57 17.57 -15.14 -15.51
C ALA A 57 16.86 -16.42 -15.98
N ALA A 58 16.54 -17.32 -15.04
CA ALA A 58 15.79 -18.55 -15.32
C ALA A 58 14.26 -18.35 -15.31
N LEU A 59 13.78 -17.10 -15.13
CA LEU A 59 12.36 -16.80 -15.04
C LEU A 59 11.59 -17.24 -16.29
N ARG A 60 10.52 -18.02 -16.07
CA ARG A 60 9.49 -18.31 -17.06
C ARG A 60 8.18 -17.67 -16.63
N ILE A 61 7.51 -16.97 -17.55
CA ILE A 61 6.24 -16.32 -17.26
C ILE A 61 5.13 -17.35 -17.41
N GLU A 62 4.68 -17.88 -16.28
CA GLU A 62 3.65 -18.91 -16.21
C GLU A 62 2.45 -18.42 -15.39
N ALA A 63 1.26 -18.92 -15.72
CA ALA A 63 0.03 -18.51 -15.06
C ALA A 63 0.02 -18.85 -13.56
N GLY A 64 0.59 -20.01 -13.16
CA GLY A 64 0.63 -20.46 -11.77
C GLY A 64 1.29 -19.46 -10.83
N PRO A 65 2.57 -19.11 -11.02
CA PRO A 65 3.26 -18.09 -10.24
C PRO A 65 2.56 -16.73 -10.22
N VAL A 66 2.07 -16.26 -11.38
CA VAL A 66 1.38 -14.97 -11.49
C VAL A 66 0.11 -14.93 -10.64
N LEU A 67 -0.69 -16.00 -10.69
CA LEU A 67 -1.93 -16.11 -9.91
C LEU A 67 -1.63 -16.26 -8.41
N ALA A 68 -0.64 -17.06 -8.04
CA ALA A 68 -0.22 -17.26 -6.65
C ALA A 68 0.21 -15.93 -6.01
N TYR A 69 1.05 -15.16 -6.71
CA TYR A 69 1.46 -13.83 -6.25
C TYR A 69 0.26 -12.89 -6.13
N ASN A 70 -0.59 -12.77 -7.16
CA ASN A 70 -1.72 -11.84 -7.12
C ASN A 70 -2.73 -12.18 -6.03
N MET A 71 -2.93 -13.46 -5.70
CA MET A 71 -3.77 -13.89 -4.58
C MET A 71 -3.22 -13.37 -3.24
N VAL A 72 -1.93 -13.56 -2.97
CA VAL A 72 -1.31 -13.05 -1.74
C VAL A 72 -1.27 -11.53 -1.74
N HIS A 73 -1.04 -10.92 -2.90
CA HIS A 73 -0.93 -9.47 -3.06
C HIS A 73 -2.27 -8.79 -2.76
N VAL A 74 -3.38 -9.25 -3.35
CA VAL A 74 -4.70 -8.69 -3.05
C VAL A 74 -5.07 -8.91 -1.58
N LEU A 75 -4.85 -10.10 -1.03
CA LEU A 75 -5.15 -10.40 0.38
C LEU A 75 -4.36 -9.50 1.33
N THR A 76 -3.09 -9.26 1.03
CA THR A 76 -2.21 -8.36 1.80
C THR A 76 -2.75 -6.93 1.76
N PHE A 77 -3.11 -6.44 0.57
CA PHE A 77 -3.67 -5.09 0.43
C PHE A 77 -5.01 -4.92 1.14
N LEU A 78 -5.87 -5.93 1.10
CA LEU A 78 -7.11 -5.94 1.88
C LEU A 78 -6.81 -5.87 3.38
N ALA A 79 -5.88 -6.70 3.89
CA ALA A 79 -5.50 -6.67 5.31
C ALA A 79 -4.93 -5.31 5.73
N VAL A 80 -4.04 -4.72 4.91
CA VAL A 80 -3.45 -3.39 5.17
C VAL A 80 -4.52 -2.30 5.13
N GLY A 81 -5.43 -2.31 4.15
CA GLY A 81 -6.52 -1.35 4.05
C GLY A 81 -7.46 -1.42 5.27
N MET A 82 -7.80 -2.64 5.71
CA MET A 82 -8.59 -2.88 6.92
C MET A 82 -7.89 -2.37 8.17
N PHE A 83 -6.60 -2.65 8.32
CA PHE A 83 -5.80 -2.17 9.43
C PHE A 83 -5.71 -0.64 9.47
N ALA A 84 -5.48 0.00 8.32
CA ALA A 84 -5.43 1.45 8.19
C ALA A 84 -6.78 2.10 8.53
N SER A 85 -7.89 1.58 8.01
CA SER A 85 -9.24 2.03 8.33
C SER A 85 -9.57 1.91 9.83
N TRP A 86 -9.16 0.81 10.46
CA TRP A 86 -9.30 0.61 11.90
C TRP A 86 -8.49 1.63 12.72
N LEU A 87 -7.22 1.85 12.36
CA LEU A 87 -6.39 2.88 13.00
C LEU A 87 -6.98 4.27 12.87
N VAL A 88 -7.48 4.62 11.68
CA VAL A 88 -8.17 5.89 11.43
C VAL A 88 -9.38 6.04 12.36
N SER A 89 -10.22 5.01 12.48
CA SER A 89 -11.35 5.06 13.42
C SER A 89 -10.91 5.17 14.88
N LEU A 90 -9.72 4.67 15.24
CA LEU A 90 -9.17 4.82 16.58
C LEU A 90 -8.70 6.27 16.83
N ALA A 91 -8.11 6.90 15.82
CA ALA A 91 -7.68 8.30 15.86
C ALA A 91 -8.88 9.25 16.02
N GLU A 92 -10.00 8.95 15.36
CA GLU A 92 -11.27 9.68 15.55
C GLU A 92 -11.85 9.53 16.96
N ARG A 93 -11.59 8.40 17.63
CA ARG A 93 -12.12 8.15 18.98
C ARG A 93 -11.27 8.79 20.07
N PHE A 94 -9.97 8.96 19.83
CA PHE A 94 -9.01 9.46 20.81
C PHE A 94 -8.13 10.56 20.19
N PRO A 95 -8.59 11.83 20.19
CA PRO A 95 -7.83 12.94 19.61
C PRO A 95 -6.40 13.06 20.17
N ALA A 96 -6.24 12.86 21.48
CA ALA A 96 -4.93 12.86 22.15
C ALA A 96 -3.95 11.78 21.63
N ALA A 97 -4.44 10.73 20.96
CA ALA A 97 -3.63 9.64 20.43
C ALA A 97 -3.39 9.74 18.90
N GLN A 98 -3.90 10.76 18.22
CA GLN A 98 -3.77 10.89 16.76
C GLN A 98 -2.33 10.92 16.29
N TYR A 99 -1.46 11.71 16.94
CA TYR A 99 -0.04 11.75 16.61
C TYR A 99 0.64 10.39 16.78
N PHE A 100 0.30 9.68 17.87
CA PHE A 100 0.81 8.32 18.09
C PHE A 100 0.34 7.36 16.99
N ILE A 101 -0.93 7.43 16.58
CA ILE A 101 -1.48 6.58 15.52
C ILE A 101 -0.84 6.90 14.16
N LEU A 102 -0.60 8.18 13.86
CA LEU A 102 0.11 8.61 12.66
C LEU A 102 1.53 8.04 12.65
N VAL A 103 2.25 8.14 13.76
CA VAL A 103 3.59 7.56 13.92
C VAL A 103 3.56 6.05 13.71
N VAL A 104 2.59 5.33 14.31
CA VAL A 104 2.43 3.89 14.11
C VAL A 104 2.17 3.56 12.64
N LEU A 105 1.30 4.32 11.96
CA LEU A 105 0.99 4.10 10.55
C LEU A 105 2.23 4.30 9.66
N VAL A 106 2.96 5.41 9.85
CA VAL A 106 4.20 5.70 9.10
C VAL A 106 5.27 4.65 9.41
N PHE A 107 5.42 4.26 10.67
CA PHE A 107 6.38 3.24 11.10
C PHE A 107 6.09 1.90 10.43
N VAL A 108 4.85 1.42 10.49
CA VAL A 108 4.43 0.16 9.85
C VAL A 108 4.62 0.23 8.34
N ALA A 109 4.17 1.31 7.70
CA ALA A 109 4.33 1.49 6.26
C ALA A 109 5.81 1.47 5.86
N PHE A 110 6.67 2.22 6.56
CA PHE A 110 8.10 2.26 6.30
C PHE A 110 8.74 0.87 6.41
N HIS A 111 8.44 0.10 7.48
CA HIS A 111 9.03 -1.22 7.67
C HIS A 111 8.53 -2.24 6.64
N VAL A 112 7.24 -2.19 6.27
CA VAL A 112 6.69 -3.03 5.20
C VAL A 112 7.37 -2.70 3.87
N PHE A 113 7.48 -1.43 3.50
CA PHE A 113 8.15 -1.04 2.26
C PHE A 113 9.64 -1.35 2.25
N ALA A 114 10.33 -1.14 3.37
CA ALA A 114 11.75 -1.50 3.51
C ALA A 114 11.94 -3.01 3.34
N GLY A 115 11.13 -3.83 4.00
CA GLY A 115 11.17 -5.29 3.84
C GLY A 115 10.89 -5.73 2.39
N LEU A 116 9.88 -5.15 1.75
CA LEU A 116 9.56 -5.43 0.35
C LEU A 116 10.70 -5.02 -0.60
N LEU A 117 11.32 -3.87 -0.38
CA LEU A 117 12.47 -3.42 -1.18
C LEU A 117 13.69 -4.30 -0.97
N LEU A 118 13.98 -4.72 0.26
CA LEU A 118 15.07 -5.66 0.55
C LEU A 118 14.85 -7.01 -0.13
N PHE A 119 13.60 -7.49 -0.16
CA PHE A 119 13.23 -8.69 -0.90
C PHE A 119 13.34 -8.50 -2.42
N ALA A 120 12.91 -7.34 -2.94
CA ALA A 120 12.87 -7.07 -4.36
C ALA A 120 14.24 -6.71 -4.98
N ALA A 121 15.15 -6.12 -4.20
CA ALA A 121 16.46 -5.68 -4.64
C ALA A 121 17.29 -6.76 -5.36
N PRO A 122 17.47 -7.98 -4.81
CA PRO A 122 18.21 -9.04 -5.51
C PRO A 122 17.51 -9.53 -6.79
N LEU A 123 16.18 -9.41 -6.87
CA LEU A 123 15.39 -9.91 -8.00
C LEU A 123 15.28 -8.90 -9.16
N LEU A 124 15.18 -7.62 -8.85
CA LEU A 124 14.93 -6.55 -9.82
C LEU A 124 16.15 -5.64 -10.06
N GLY A 125 17.22 -5.80 -9.28
CA GLY A 125 18.39 -4.93 -9.33
C GLY A 125 18.01 -3.46 -9.13
N GLY A 126 18.62 -2.58 -9.94
CA GLY A 126 18.34 -1.13 -9.90
C GLY A 126 16.88 -0.74 -10.19
N GLY A 127 16.07 -1.64 -10.76
CA GLY A 127 14.65 -1.41 -11.01
C GLY A 127 13.77 -1.53 -9.77
N ALA A 128 14.25 -2.10 -8.67
CA ALA A 128 13.45 -2.36 -7.47
C ALA A 128 12.83 -1.08 -6.88
N TRP A 129 13.60 0.01 -6.84
CA TRP A 129 13.13 1.29 -6.31
C TRP A 129 11.97 1.88 -7.13
N LEU A 130 12.07 1.83 -8.46
CA LEU A 130 11.02 2.32 -9.34
C LEU A 130 9.79 1.41 -9.31
N VAL A 131 9.98 0.10 -9.44
CA VAL A 131 8.88 -0.85 -9.55
C VAL A 131 8.13 -1.02 -8.23
N VAL A 132 8.83 -1.20 -7.12
CA VAL A 132 8.22 -1.47 -5.81
C VAL A 132 8.08 -0.20 -4.99
N GLY A 133 9.14 0.61 -4.91
CA GLY A 133 9.17 1.82 -4.09
C GLY A 133 8.16 2.87 -4.56
N VAL A 134 8.31 3.35 -5.80
CA VAL A 134 7.43 4.40 -6.35
C VAL A 134 5.98 3.94 -6.42
N SER A 135 5.71 2.74 -6.96
CA SER A 135 4.34 2.19 -7.01
C SER A 135 3.72 2.07 -5.63
N GLY A 136 4.51 1.64 -4.64
CA GLY A 136 4.10 1.53 -3.24
C GLY A 136 3.74 2.86 -2.60
N VAL A 137 4.58 3.89 -2.80
CA VAL A 137 4.32 5.25 -2.31
C VAL A 137 3.05 5.82 -2.93
N VAL A 138 2.86 5.66 -4.24
CA VAL A 138 1.65 6.15 -4.92
C VAL A 138 0.41 5.42 -4.41
N ALA A 139 0.48 4.10 -4.21
CA ALA A 139 -0.61 3.33 -3.63
C ALA A 139 -0.94 3.80 -2.21
N ALA A 140 0.06 3.97 -1.35
CA ALA A 140 -0.14 4.45 0.02
C ALA A 140 -0.77 5.85 0.04
N ALA A 141 -0.33 6.75 -0.84
CA ALA A 141 -0.89 8.09 -0.96
C ALA A 141 -2.37 8.06 -1.37
N LEU A 142 -2.75 7.25 -2.37
CA LEU A 142 -4.14 7.13 -2.82
C LEU A 142 -5.03 6.46 -1.78
N MET A 143 -4.54 5.43 -1.10
CA MET A 143 -5.22 4.77 0.02
C MET A 143 -5.48 5.74 1.17
N GLY A 144 -4.45 6.50 1.56
CA GLY A 144 -4.52 7.52 2.61
C GLY A 144 -5.48 8.64 2.23
N TRP A 145 -5.38 9.15 1.01
CA TRP A 145 -6.31 10.16 0.48
C TRP A 145 -7.77 9.68 0.53
N TYR A 146 -8.04 8.47 0.07
CA TYR A 146 -9.39 7.89 0.14
C TYR A 146 -9.92 7.83 1.57
N LEU A 147 -9.13 7.32 2.52
CA LEU A 147 -9.53 7.24 3.93
C LEU A 147 -9.76 8.62 4.53
N LEU A 148 -8.91 9.61 4.23
CA LEU A 148 -9.06 11.00 4.69
C LEU A 148 -10.34 11.66 4.15
N THR A 149 -10.73 11.37 2.91
CA THR A 149 -11.98 11.92 2.34
C THR A 149 -13.24 11.21 2.84
N THR A 150 -13.12 9.94 3.23
CA THR A 150 -14.25 9.11 3.66
C THR A 150 -14.57 9.29 5.15
N HIS A 151 -13.58 9.67 5.96
CA HIS A 151 -13.72 9.88 7.41
C HIS A 151 -13.96 11.37 7.76
N PRO A 152 -15.19 11.76 8.16
CA PRO A 152 -15.58 13.16 8.30
C PRO A 152 -14.88 13.93 9.43
N LEU A 153 -14.36 13.24 10.46
CA LEU A 153 -13.68 13.87 11.60
C LEU A 153 -12.24 14.30 11.27
N LEU A 154 -11.50 13.51 10.47
CA LEU A 154 -10.17 13.91 9.98
C LEU A 154 -10.23 15.18 9.11
N ARG A 155 -11.33 15.36 8.36
CA ARG A 155 -11.56 16.55 7.54
C ARG A 155 -11.82 17.81 8.37
N GLN A 156 -12.36 17.70 9.58
CA GLN A 156 -12.53 18.83 10.49
C GLN A 156 -11.20 19.21 11.13
N GLU A 157 -10.43 18.26 11.65
CA GLU A 157 -9.17 18.59 12.30
C GLU A 157 -8.09 19.11 11.34
N LEU A 158 -8.00 18.60 10.10
CA LEU A 158 -7.10 19.17 9.08
C LEU A 158 -7.47 20.62 8.68
N ARG A 159 -8.74 21.03 8.88
CA ARG A 159 -9.17 22.42 8.68
C ARG A 159 -8.91 23.30 9.90
N GLU A 160 -8.76 22.70 11.07
CA GLU A 160 -8.50 23.38 12.33
C GLU A 160 -7.01 23.42 12.71
N ILE A 161 -6.12 22.77 11.94
CA ILE A 161 -4.66 22.98 12.06
C ILE A 161 -4.39 24.47 11.81
N PRO A 162 -3.96 25.24 12.82
CA PRO A 162 -3.58 26.62 12.62
C PRO A 162 -2.37 26.61 11.69
N MET A 163 -2.51 27.17 10.50
CA MET A 163 -1.43 27.28 9.50
C MET A 163 -0.37 28.33 9.92
N GLY A 164 0.02 28.33 11.20
CA GLY A 164 0.97 29.28 11.75
C GLY A 164 0.54 30.73 11.52
N GLU A 165 -0.64 31.14 11.99
CA GLU A 165 -0.85 32.56 12.22
C GLU A 165 0.01 32.95 13.43
N VAL A 166 1.18 33.51 13.12
CA VAL A 166 2.05 34.16 14.11
C VAL A 166 1.22 35.29 14.72
N PRO A 167 1.04 35.34 16.05
CA PRO A 167 0.39 36.47 16.69
C PRO A 167 1.12 37.74 16.27
N ALA A 168 0.38 38.72 15.74
CA ALA A 168 0.93 40.05 15.56
C ALA A 168 1.14 40.66 16.95
N GLU A 169 2.38 40.55 17.45
CA GLU A 169 2.88 41.38 18.55
C GLU A 169 3.17 42.80 18.03
#